data_AF-A0A2N0QHS0-F1
#
_entry.id   AF-A0A2N0QHS0-F1
#
_cell.length_a   1.000
_cell.length_b   1.000
_cell.length_c   1.000
_cell.angle_alpha   90.00
_cell.angle_beta   90.00
_cell.angle_gamma   90.00
#
_symmetry.space_group_name_H-M   'P 1'
#
loop_
_entity.id
_entity.type
_entity.pdbx_description
1 polymer ?
#
loop_
_entity_poly.entity_id
_entity_poly.type
_entity_poly.pdbx_seq_one_letter_code
_entity_poly.pdbx_strand_id
1 'polypeptide(L)' 'MTLLGCFTTAATIPHQYINEEVRQQLFTVSIILGSIHLILETRQFFYDITKWFYNFWNIFDIIAYSI' A
#
# COMPACT_ATOMS: atom_id res chain seq x y z
N MET A 1 -3.74 -0.95 7.17
CA MET A 1 -4.23 -2.29 7.60
C MET A 1 -5.09 -3.01 6.55
N THR A 2 -6.10 -2.38 5.95
CA THR A 2 -6.96 -2.99 4.91
C THR A 2 -6.26 -3.26 3.57
N LEU A 3 -5.27 -2.43 3.22
CA LEU A 3 -4.50 -2.50 1.98
C LEU A 3 -3.65 -3.78 1.88
N LEU A 4 -2.99 -4.14 2.99
CA LEU A 4 -2.19 -5.36 3.11
C LEU A 4 -3.06 -6.62 2.98
N GLY A 5 -4.29 -6.56 3.50
CA GLY A 5 -5.27 -7.66 3.43
C GLY A 5 -5.71 -8.00 2.00
N CYS A 6 -5.94 -6.99 1.15
CA CYS A 6 -6.32 -7.21 -0.26
C CYS A 6 -5.15 -7.75 -1.09
N PHE A 7 -3.93 -7.27 -0.85
CA PHE A 7 -2.74 -7.74 -1.56
C PHE A 7 -2.38 -9.18 -1.15
N THR A 8 -2.41 -9.48 0.15
CA THR A 8 -2.15 -10.85 0.66
C THR A 8 -3.23 -11.84 0.23
N THR A 9 -4.52 -11.46 0.24
CA THR A 9 -5.57 -12.34 -0.31
C THR A 9 -5.40 -12.55 -1.82
N ALA A 10 -5.09 -11.52 -2.60
CA ALA A 10 -4.82 -11.69 -4.04
C ALA A 10 -3.56 -12.53 -4.33
N ALA A 11 -2.53 -12.45 -3.48
CA ALA A 11 -1.27 -13.18 -3.66
C ALA A 11 -1.28 -14.61 -3.10
N THR A 12 -2.09 -14.88 -2.06
CA THR A 12 -2.11 -16.17 -1.37
C THR A 12 -3.27 -17.07 -1.81
N ILE A 13 -4.38 -16.52 -2.33
CA ILE A 13 -5.51 -17.35 -2.78
C ILE A 13 -5.13 -18.08 -4.09
N PRO A 14 -5.18 -19.43 -4.13
CA PRO A 14 -4.85 -20.19 -5.33
C PRO A 14 -5.85 -19.91 -6.46
N HIS A 15 -5.37 -19.94 -7.71
CA HIS A 15 -6.17 -19.79 -8.94
C HIS A 15 -7.45 -20.63 -8.99
N GLN A 16 -7.50 -21.75 -8.28
CA GLN A 16 -8.67 -22.64 -8.23
C GLN A 16 -9.85 -22.06 -7.44
N TYR A 17 -9.65 -21.06 -6.58
CA TYR A 17 -10.67 -20.53 -5.66
C TYR A 17 -11.14 -19.12 -6.01
N ILE A 18 -10.47 -18.41 -6.92
CA ILE A 18 -10.80 -17.04 -7.31
C ILE A 18 -10.79 -16.92 -8.84
N ASN A 19 -11.81 -16.25 -9.38
CA ASN A 19 -11.87 -15.94 -10.80
C ASN A 19 -10.74 -14.96 -11.16
N GLU A 20 -10.05 -15.21 -12.27
CA GLU A 20 -8.84 -14.50 -12.66
C GLU A 20 -9.08 -12.99 -12.87
N GLU A 21 -10.28 -12.65 -13.36
CA GLU A 21 -10.77 -11.26 -13.48
C GLU A 21 -10.87 -10.56 -12.12
N VAL A 22 -11.41 -11.24 -11.11
CA VAL A 22 -11.56 -10.70 -9.75
C VAL A 22 -10.19 -10.48 -9.11
N ARG A 23 -9.22 -11.36 -9.36
CA ARG A 23 -7.84 -11.19 -8.89
C ARG A 23 -7.16 -9.99 -9.55
N GLN A 24 -7.32 -9.82 -10.87
CA GLN A 24 -6.77 -8.66 -11.59
C GLN A 24 -7.39 -7.35 -11.09
N GLN A 25 -8.69 -7.35 -10.80
CA GLN A 25 -9.36 -6.20 -10.18
C GLN A 25 -8.82 -5.92 -8.77
N LEU A 26 -8.67 -6.94 -7.93
CA LEU A 26 -8.07 -6.80 -6.59
C LEU A 26 -6.64 -6.26 -6.64
N PHE A 27 -5.83 -6.73 -7.59
CA PHE A 27 -4.48 -6.24 -7.80
C PHE A 27 -4.48 -4.77 -8.22
N THR A 28 -5.31 -4.42 -9.20
CA THR A 28 -5.49 -3.04 -9.67
C THR A 28 -5.93 -2.10 -8.53
N VAL A 29 -6.91 -2.53 -7.74
CA VAL A 29 -7.40 -1.78 -6.56
C VAL A 29 -6.29 -1.64 -5.51
N SER A 30 -5.48 -2.68 -5.28
CA SER A 30 -4.36 -2.59 -4.33
C SER A 30 -3.30 -1.59 -4.78
N ILE A 31 -2.98 -1.52 -6.08
CA ILE A 31 -2.05 -0.53 -6.65
C ILE A 31 -2.61 0.88 -6.51
N ILE A 32 -3.88 1.08 -6.86
CA ILE A 32 -4.54 2.40 -6.76
C ILE A 32 -4.58 2.88 -5.31
N LEU A 33 -4.99 2.02 -4.38
CA LEU A 33 -5.02 2.34 -2.96
C LEU A 33 -3.61 2.63 -2.43
N GLY A 34 -2.61 1.83 -2.81
CA GLY A 34 -1.21 2.06 -2.43
C GLY A 34 -0.66 3.38 -2.96
N SER A 35 -1.07 3.76 -4.17
CA SER A 35 -0.70 5.05 -4.78
C SER A 35 -1.34 6.23 -4.05
N ILE A 36 -2.61 6.13 -3.67
CA ILE A 36 -3.30 7.16 -2.89
C ILE A 36 -2.64 7.32 -1.51
N HIS A 37 -2.27 6.22 -0.86
CA HIS A 37 -1.58 6.25 0.43
C HIS A 37 -0.23 6.98 0.33
N LEU A 38 0.59 6.63 -0.67
CA LEU A 38 1.87 7.28 -0.93
C LEU A 38 1.71 8.79 -1.22
N ILE A 39 0.67 9.19 -1.95
CA ILE A 39 0.37 10.61 -2.19
C ILE A 39 0.06 11.34 -0.88
N LEU A 40 -0.74 10.74 0.01
CA LEU A 40 -1.06 11.35 1.31
C LEU A 40 0.18 11.52 2.18
N GLU A 41 1.04 10.51 2.25
CA GLU A 41 2.32 10.58 2.96
C GLU A 41 3.23 11.64 2.37
N THR A 42 3.31 11.71 1.04
CA THR A 42 4.12 12.71 0.32
C THR A 42 3.58 14.12 0.59
N ARG A 43 2.26 14.32 0.67
CA ARG A 43 1.70 15.62 1.04
C ARG A 43 2.00 16.00 2.49
N GLN A 44 1.98 15.04 3.41
CA GLN A 44 2.38 15.27 4.80
C GLN A 44 3.88 15.60 4.90
N PHE A 45 4.72 14.97 4.09
CA PHE A 45 6.15 15.28 3.98
C PHE A 45 6.37 16.75 3.60
N PHE A 46 5.72 17.24 2.54
CA PHE A 46 5.89 18.63 2.10
C PHE A 46 5.33 19.68 3.07
N TYR A 47 4.29 19.35 3.84
CA TYR A 47 3.70 20.29 4.80
C TYR A 47 4.46 20.40 6.11
N ASP A 48 5.05 19.31 6.61
CA ASP A 48 5.74 19.30 7.91
C ASP A 48 6.91 18.30 7.92
N ILE A 49 7.91 18.56 7.09
CA ILE A 49 9.12 17.72 6.88
C ILE A 49 9.80 17.37 8.21
N THR A 50 9.86 18.33 9.15
CA THR A 50 10.57 18.15 10.42
C THR A 50 9.82 17.18 11.31
N LYS A 51 8.49 17.31 11.42
CA LYS A 51 7.68 16.38 12.21
C LYS A 51 7.58 14.99 11.55
N TRP A 52 7.59 14.95 10.22
CA TRP A 52 7.54 13.72 9.44
C TRP A 52 8.76 12.83 9.69
N PHE A 53 9.97 13.40 9.70
CA PHE A 53 11.20 12.65 10.01
C PHE A 53 11.30 12.18 11.47
N TYR A 54 10.66 12.88 12.41
CA TYR A 54 10.62 12.46 13.82
C TYR A 54 9.60 11.34 14.09
N ASN A 55 8.75 11.02 13.11
CA ASN A 55 7.73 9.99 13.27
C ASN A 55 8.29 8.63 12.83
N PHE A 56 8.49 7.73 13.79
CA PHE A 56 9.08 6.40 13.56
C PHE A 56 8.33 5.57 12.50
N TRP A 57 6.99 5.73 12.44
CA TRP A 57 6.15 5.03 11.48
C TRP A 57 6.41 5.45 10.02
N ASN A 58 6.68 6.73 9.75
CA ASN A 58 6.94 7.22 8.40
C ASN A 58 8.28 6.73 7.85
N ILE A 59 9.28 6.53 8.72
CA ILE A 59 10.57 5.92 8.33
C ILE A 59 10.36 4.44 7.93
N PHE A 60 9.51 3.73 8.66
CA PHE A 60 9.16 2.35 8.34
C PHE A 60 8.45 2.25 6.98
N ASP A 61 7.55 3.18 6.67
CA ASP A 61 6.86 3.23 5.38
C ASP A 61 7.83 3.48 4.20
N ILE A 62 8.83 4.36 4.32
CA ILE A 62 9.88 4.52 3.29
C ILE A 62 10.63 3.21 3.03
N ILE A 63 11.04 2.52 4.11
CA ILE A 63 11.82 1.28 4.00
C ILE A 63 10.98 0.19 3.32
N ALA A 64 9.69 0.11 3.65
CA ALA A 64 8.77 -0.85 3.05
C ALA A 64 8.53 -0.60 1.55
N TYR A 65 8.56 0.65 1.09
CA TYR A 65 8.48 0.98 -0.34
C TYR A 65 9.80 0.79 -1.10
N SER A 66 10.93 0.81 -0.40
CA SER A 66 12.26 0.74 -1.00
C SER A 66 12.84 -0.69 -1.10
N ILE A 67 12.18 -1.67 -0.49
CA ILE A 67 12.45 -3.12 -0.54
C ILE A 67 11.51 -3.79 -1.53
#